data_AF-K0SC09-F1
#
_entry.id   AF-K0SC09-F1
#
_cell.length_a   1.000
_cell.length_b   1.000
_cell.length_c   1.000
_cell.angle_alpha   90.00
_cell.angle_beta   90.00
_cell.angle_gamma   90.00
#
_symmetry.space_group_name_H-M   'P 1'
#
loop_
_entity.id
_entity.type
_entity.pdbx_description
1 polymer ?
#
loop_
_entity_poly.entity_id
_entity_poly.type
_entity_poly.pdbx_seq_one_letter_code
_entity_poly.pdbx_strand_id
1 'polypeptide(L)'
;MSAAHQACGSSAESADLAAAQSLHQRLMASGHERPERERCPICFLLIEFAVNEHSKINVCCMKRVCNGCAQRGIYDSCPFCRTNVPANDAPMLAMIRKRVDKGDADAIHHLGDKYHHGGLGLAKDVPRAIGLWTEAAELGSVEAHYQLGCVYYNGIGVDEDQPRGHSPLAAGSNERERA
;
A
#
# COMPACT_ATOMS: atom_id res chain seq x y z
N MET A 1 51.71 -2.56 12.73
CA MET A 1 51.32 -1.51 11.76
C MET A 1 49.82 -1.61 11.57
N SER A 2 49.20 -0.44 11.56
CA SER A 2 47.79 -0.13 11.78
C SER A 2 46.88 -0.50 10.60
N ALA A 3 45.62 -0.85 10.88
CA ALA A 3 44.44 -0.23 10.25
C ALA A 3 43.15 -0.78 10.89
N ALA A 4 42.59 -0.01 11.83
CA ALA A 4 41.20 -0.14 12.24
C ALA A 4 40.31 0.45 11.15
N HIS A 5 39.41 -0.34 10.56
CA HIS A 5 38.27 0.18 9.81
C HIS A 5 37.11 0.36 10.80
N GLN A 6 36.91 1.60 11.24
CA GLN A 6 35.69 2.03 11.92
C GLN A 6 34.58 2.21 10.88
N ALA A 7 33.53 1.38 10.95
CA ALA A 7 32.25 1.66 10.32
C ALA A 7 31.49 2.65 11.20
N CYS A 8 31.49 3.92 10.79
CA CYS A 8 30.59 4.94 11.30
C CYS A 8 29.23 4.77 10.60
N GLY A 9 28.17 4.45 11.34
CA GLY A 9 26.83 4.37 10.75
C GLY A 9 25.70 3.75 11.58
N SER A 10 25.93 3.19 12.77
CA SER A 10 24.88 2.41 13.48
C SER A 10 24.17 3.12 14.64
N SER A 11 24.70 4.23 15.15
CA SER A 11 24.15 4.91 16.33
C SER A 11 23.09 5.98 16.00
N ALA A 12 23.16 6.60 14.82
CA ALA A 12 22.19 7.60 14.39
C ALA A 12 20.86 6.95 13.95
N GLU A 13 20.93 5.89 13.13
CA GLU A 13 19.73 5.16 12.67
C GLU A 13 18.96 4.50 13.83
N SER A 14 19.66 4.00 14.85
CA SER A 14 19.02 3.41 16.04
C SER A 14 18.38 4.45 16.97
N ALA A 15 18.95 5.66 17.04
CA ALA A 15 18.36 6.77 17.78
C ALA A 15 17.11 7.33 17.08
N ASP A 16 17.14 7.41 15.75
CA ASP A 16 15.99 7.82 14.93
C ASP A 16 14.84 6.79 15.00
N LEU A 17 15.17 5.50 15.02
CA LEU A 17 14.19 4.42 15.26
C LEU A 17 13.56 4.48 16.65
N ALA A 18 14.36 4.70 17.70
CA ALA A 18 13.85 4.83 19.06
C ALA A 18 12.99 6.10 19.24
N ALA A 19 13.39 7.21 18.61
CA ALA A 19 12.62 8.44 18.58
C ALA A 19 11.30 8.28 17.80
N ALA A 20 11.31 7.56 16.67
CA ALA A 20 10.12 7.21 15.91
C ALA A 20 9.16 6.30 16.71
N GLN A 21 9.69 5.33 17.46
CA GLN A 21 8.90 4.48 18.36
C GLN A 21 8.26 5.27 19.51
N SER A 22 9.01 6.20 20.11
CA SER A 22 8.53 7.13 21.15
C SER A 22 7.44 8.08 20.64
N LEU A 23 7.67 8.69 19.47
CA LEU A 23 6.67 9.53 18.81
C LEU A 23 5.42 8.73 18.46
N HIS A 24 5.59 7.51 17.96
CA HIS A 24 4.48 6.62 17.63
C HIS A 24 3.65 6.29 18.89
N GLN A 25 4.27 5.94 20.01
CA GLN A 25 3.57 5.69 21.28
C GLN A 25 2.78 6.92 21.76
N ARG A 26 3.35 8.13 21.63
CA ARG A 26 2.68 9.38 21.99
C ARG A 26 1.48 9.68 21.09
N LEU A 27 1.60 9.41 19.78
CA LEU A 27 0.50 9.57 18.84
C LEU A 27 -0.65 8.61 19.16
N MET A 28 -0.35 7.34 19.44
CA MET A 28 -1.36 6.35 19.86
C MET A 28 -2.04 6.73 21.19
N ALA A 29 -1.29 7.33 22.13
CA ALA A 29 -1.83 7.84 23.39
C ALA A 29 -2.71 9.11 23.23
N SER A 30 -2.56 9.84 22.12
CA SER A 30 -3.33 11.06 21.82
C SER A 30 -4.69 10.80 21.14
N GLY A 31 -5.11 9.54 21.03
CA GLY A 31 -6.37 9.15 20.39
C GLY A 31 -6.32 9.07 18.85
N HIS A 32 -5.14 9.28 18.25
CA HIS A 32 -4.91 8.97 16.85
C HIS A 32 -4.62 7.47 16.71
N GLU A 33 -5.68 6.66 16.70
CA GLU A 33 -5.55 5.24 16.40
C GLU A 33 -5.06 5.06 14.97
N ARG A 34 -3.98 4.28 14.79
CA ARG A 34 -3.59 3.86 13.44
C ARG A 34 -4.73 3.06 12.81
N PRO A 35 -5.00 3.25 11.50
CA PRO A 35 -6.08 2.55 10.82
C PRO A 35 -6.03 1.04 11.06
N GLU A 36 -7.18 0.41 11.28
CA GLU A 36 -7.30 -1.04 11.51
C GLU A 36 -6.61 -1.90 10.43
N ARG A 37 -6.45 -1.33 9.23
CA ARG A 37 -5.80 -1.95 8.06
C ARG A 37 -4.28 -2.07 8.15
N GLU A 38 -3.66 -1.51 9.19
CA GLU A 38 -2.21 -1.64 9.45
C GLU A 38 -1.86 -2.75 10.44
N ARG A 39 -2.84 -3.56 10.86
CA ARG A 39 -2.59 -4.75 11.67
C ARG A 39 -2.35 -5.96 10.77
N CYS A 40 -1.39 -6.79 11.17
CA CYS A 40 -1.22 -8.09 10.54
C CYS A 40 -2.43 -8.98 10.86
N PRO A 41 -3.11 -9.57 9.87
CA PRO A 41 -4.31 -10.38 10.10
C PRO A 41 -4.02 -11.74 10.74
N ILE A 42 -2.74 -12.09 10.93
CA ILE A 42 -2.33 -13.35 11.55
C ILE A 42 -2.01 -13.17 13.04
N CYS A 43 -1.19 -12.16 13.38
CA CYS A 43 -0.79 -11.92 14.77
C CYS A 43 -1.54 -10.77 15.44
N PHE A 44 -2.38 -10.02 14.70
CA PHE A 44 -3.13 -8.84 15.17
C PHE A 44 -2.29 -7.69 15.73
N LEU A 45 -0.96 -7.77 15.56
CA LEU A 45 -0.01 -6.73 15.91
C LEU A 45 0.05 -5.67 14.81
N LEU A 46 0.34 -4.43 15.22
CA LEU A 46 0.63 -3.34 14.29
C LEU A 46 1.87 -3.67 13.47
N ILE A 47 1.78 -3.41 12.17
CA ILE A 47 2.94 -3.41 11.28
C ILE A 47 3.70 -2.11 11.51
N GLU A 48 5.02 -2.21 11.63
CA GLU A 48 5.90 -1.06 11.86
C GLU A 48 5.72 0.02 10.78
N PHE A 49 6.07 1.28 11.13
CA PHE A 49 6.02 2.40 10.18
C PHE A 49 6.93 2.12 8.97
N ALA A 50 6.62 2.73 7.83
CA ALA A 50 7.00 2.18 6.51
C ALA A 50 6.39 0.78 6.29
N VAL A 51 5.06 0.70 6.40
CA VAL A 51 4.28 -0.55 6.30
C VAL A 51 4.67 -1.42 5.10
N ASN A 52 5.02 -0.81 3.96
CA ASN A 52 5.45 -1.53 2.75
C ASN A 52 6.79 -2.26 2.88
N GLU A 53 7.69 -1.81 3.75
CA GLU A 53 8.99 -2.46 3.99
C GLU A 53 8.87 -3.59 5.01
N HIS A 54 7.98 -3.42 5.98
CA HIS A 54 7.77 -4.37 7.09
C HIS A 54 6.65 -5.40 6.81
N SER A 55 6.13 -5.45 5.58
CA SER A 55 5.07 -6.38 5.20
C SER A 55 5.14 -6.85 3.75
N LYS A 56 4.36 -7.88 3.44
CA LYS A 56 4.15 -8.39 2.09
C LYS A 56 2.67 -8.55 1.79
N ILE A 57 2.25 -8.09 0.60
CA ILE A 57 0.92 -8.39 0.07
C ILE A 57 0.96 -9.77 -0.59
N ASN A 58 -0.01 -10.61 -0.25
CA ASN A 58 -0.16 -11.93 -0.84
C ASN A 58 -1.16 -11.90 -1.98
N VAL A 59 -0.72 -12.15 -3.21
CA VAL A 59 -1.58 -12.08 -4.42
C VAL A 59 -2.74 -13.09 -4.42
N CYS A 60 -2.68 -14.15 -3.60
CA CYS A 60 -3.82 -15.08 -3.47
C CYS A 60 -5.04 -14.43 -2.82
N CYS A 61 -4.84 -13.49 -1.89
CA CYS A 61 -5.86 -13.00 -0.96
C CYS A 61 -5.92 -11.48 -0.84
N MET A 62 -4.98 -10.76 -1.48
CA MET A 62 -4.73 -9.33 -1.29
C MET A 62 -4.52 -8.93 0.17
N LYS A 63 -4.23 -9.89 1.06
CA LYS A 63 -3.92 -9.60 2.46
C LYS A 63 -2.45 -9.28 2.62
N ARG A 64 -2.23 -8.14 3.26
CA ARG A 64 -0.94 -7.70 3.76
C ARG A 64 -0.64 -8.42 5.06
N VAL A 65 0.55 -9.02 5.14
CA VAL A 65 1.02 -9.78 6.30
C VAL A 65 2.39 -9.24 6.70
N CYS A 66 2.65 -9.06 8.00
CA CYS A 66 3.96 -8.59 8.47
C CYS A 66 5.07 -9.59 8.11
N ASN A 67 6.30 -9.09 7.94
CA ASN A 67 7.45 -9.93 7.60
C ASN A 67 7.67 -11.05 8.62
N GLY A 68 7.42 -10.80 9.91
CA GLY A 68 7.52 -11.82 10.96
C GLY A 68 6.55 -12.99 10.76
N CYS A 69 5.30 -12.74 10.37
CA CYS A 69 4.35 -13.81 10.04
C CYS A 69 4.64 -14.44 8.67
N ALA A 70 5.18 -13.68 7.72
CA ALA A 70 5.58 -14.21 6.42
C ALA A 70 6.74 -15.21 6.51
N GLN A 71 7.73 -14.95 7.36
CA GLN A 71 8.88 -15.83 7.60
C GLN A 71 8.51 -17.13 8.34
N ARG A 72 7.41 -17.11 9.10
CA ARG A 72 6.89 -18.31 9.81
C ARG A 72 6.05 -19.22 8.91
N GLY A 73 5.78 -18.79 7.67
CA GLY A 73 5.01 -19.55 6.70
C GLY A 73 5.77 -20.73 6.08
N ILE A 74 5.03 -21.62 5.42
CA ILE A 74 5.59 -22.72 4.62
C ILE A 74 6.01 -22.14 3.26
N TYR A 75 7.24 -22.42 2.82
CA TYR A 75 8.00 -21.65 1.82
C TYR A 75 7.41 -21.42 0.42
N ASP A 76 6.23 -21.94 0.08
CA ASP A 76 5.53 -21.67 -1.20
C ASP A 76 4.02 -21.43 -1.02
N SER A 77 3.55 -21.36 0.22
CA SER A 77 2.14 -21.20 0.55
C SER A 77 1.92 -19.88 1.24
N CYS A 78 0.85 -19.19 0.87
CA CYS A 78 0.46 -17.97 1.55
C CYS A 78 0.23 -18.24 3.04
N PRO A 79 0.88 -17.49 3.96
CA PRO A 79 0.72 -17.64 5.40
C PRO A 79 -0.72 -17.45 5.89
N PHE A 80 -1.54 -16.70 5.15
CA PHE A 80 -2.93 -16.41 5.50
C PHE A 80 -3.91 -17.40 4.86
N CYS A 81 -3.89 -17.52 3.53
CA CYS A 81 -4.90 -18.27 2.78
C CYS A 81 -4.48 -19.74 2.50
N ARG A 82 -3.23 -20.13 2.84
CA ARG A 82 -2.59 -21.42 2.51
C ARG A 82 -2.59 -21.83 1.04
N THR A 83 -3.03 -20.95 0.13
CA THR A 83 -2.94 -21.19 -1.32
C THR A 83 -1.48 -21.14 -1.74
N ASN A 84 -1.06 -22.07 -2.59
CA ASN A 84 0.25 -22.05 -3.19
C ASN A 84 0.40 -20.82 -4.11
N VAL A 85 1.45 -20.03 -3.89
CA VAL A 85 1.72 -18.84 -4.70
C VAL A 85 2.88 -19.15 -5.63
N PRO A 86 2.65 -19.19 -6.96
CA PRO A 86 3.70 -19.52 -7.91
C PRO A 86 4.76 -18.42 -7.94
N ALA A 87 6.03 -18.81 -8.05
CA ALA A 87 7.16 -17.88 -8.08
C ALA A 87 7.25 -17.04 -9.37
N ASN A 88 6.57 -17.47 -10.44
CA ASN A 88 6.66 -16.85 -11.76
C ASN A 88 5.63 -15.74 -11.95
N ASP A 89 6.00 -14.74 -12.76
CA ASP A 89 5.20 -13.54 -13.02
C ASP A 89 3.85 -13.83 -13.71
N ALA A 90 3.86 -14.64 -14.77
CA ALA A 90 2.65 -14.95 -15.55
C ALA A 90 1.50 -15.55 -14.70
N PRO A 91 1.73 -16.60 -13.89
CA PRO A 91 0.67 -17.14 -13.05
C PRO A 91 0.27 -16.19 -11.90
N MET A 92 1.20 -15.39 -11.34
CA MET A 92 0.84 -14.34 -10.38
C MET A 92 -0.10 -13.30 -11.02
N LEU A 93 0.20 -12.84 -12.23
CA LEU A 93 -0.66 -11.91 -12.97
C LEU A 93 -2.04 -12.50 -13.26
N ALA A 94 -2.11 -13.80 -13.61
CA ALA A 94 -3.39 -14.48 -13.81
C ALA A 94 -4.23 -14.53 -12.52
N MET A 95 -3.60 -14.73 -11.36
CA MET A 95 -4.30 -14.68 -10.06
C MET A 95 -4.84 -13.28 -9.74
N ILE A 96 -4.07 -12.24 -10.04
CA ILE A 96 -4.50 -10.84 -9.87
C ILE A 96 -5.69 -10.54 -10.78
N ARG A 97 -5.60 -10.88 -12.07
CA ARG A 97 -6.69 -10.66 -13.04
C ARG A 97 -7.98 -11.35 -12.61
N LYS A 98 -7.90 -12.59 -12.13
CA LYS A 98 -9.06 -13.32 -11.59
C LYS A 98 -9.74 -12.61 -10.42
N ARG A 99 -9.02 -11.80 -9.63
CA ARG A 99 -9.59 -10.97 -8.55
C ARG A 99 -10.15 -9.66 -9.08
N VAL A 100 -9.46 -9.04 -10.04
CA VAL A 100 -9.95 -7.86 -10.77
C VAL A 100 -11.29 -8.16 -11.44
N ASP A 101 -11.42 -9.30 -12.11
CA ASP A 101 -12.67 -9.75 -12.74
C ASP A 101 -13.83 -9.95 -11.73
N LYS A 102 -13.51 -10.04 -10.43
CA LYS A 102 -14.48 -10.14 -9.34
C LYS A 102 -14.76 -8.79 -8.65
N GLY A 103 -14.19 -7.69 -9.13
CA GLY A 103 -14.35 -6.37 -8.53
C GLY A 103 -13.60 -6.19 -7.20
N ASP A 104 -12.53 -6.94 -6.96
CA ASP A 104 -11.70 -6.75 -5.77
C ASP A 104 -10.89 -5.45 -5.88
N ALA A 105 -11.31 -4.41 -5.14
CA ALA A 105 -10.70 -3.09 -5.15
C ALA A 105 -9.20 -3.10 -4.81
N ASP A 106 -8.77 -3.96 -3.86
CA ASP A 106 -7.36 -4.08 -3.49
C ASP A 106 -6.55 -4.73 -4.64
N ALA A 107 -7.14 -5.66 -5.37
CA ALA A 107 -6.50 -6.29 -6.53
C ALA A 107 -6.41 -5.35 -7.73
N ILE A 108 -7.45 -4.54 -7.99
CA ILE A 108 -7.46 -3.52 -9.04
C ILE A 108 -6.38 -2.48 -8.75
N HIS A 109 -6.32 -1.99 -7.51
CA HIS A 109 -5.24 -1.12 -7.05
C HIS A 109 -3.86 -1.75 -7.27
N HIS A 110 -3.67 -3.00 -6.82
CA HIS A 110 -2.40 -3.69 -6.95
C HIS A 110 -1.99 -3.90 -8.41
N LEU A 111 -2.95 -4.13 -9.33
CA LEU A 111 -2.67 -4.20 -10.75
C LEU A 111 -2.23 -2.83 -11.31
N GLY A 112 -2.83 -1.74 -10.84
CA GLY A 112 -2.40 -0.37 -11.12
C GLY A 112 -0.93 -0.16 -10.77
N ASP A 113 -0.51 -0.56 -9.56
CA ASP A 113 0.89 -0.48 -9.13
C ASP A 113 1.84 -1.24 -10.08
N LYS A 114 1.42 -2.42 -10.54
CA LYS A 114 2.25 -3.21 -11.48
C LYS A 114 2.41 -2.53 -12.82
N TYR A 115 1.39 -1.86 -13.36
CA TYR A 115 1.53 -1.05 -14.57
C TYR A 115 2.37 0.20 -14.32
N HIS A 116 2.23 0.86 -13.16
CA HIS A 116 3.00 2.05 -12.83
C HIS A 116 4.51 1.75 -12.73
N HIS A 117 4.89 0.62 -12.14
CA HIS A 117 6.29 0.23 -11.94
C HIS A 117 6.86 -0.69 -13.02
N GLY A 118 6.03 -1.27 -13.89
CA GLY A 118 6.47 -2.28 -14.87
C GLY A 118 6.85 -3.62 -14.22
N GLY A 119 5.98 -4.15 -13.36
CA GLY A 119 6.19 -5.41 -12.64
C GLY A 119 5.40 -6.59 -13.23
N LEU A 120 5.73 -7.82 -12.82
CA LEU A 120 5.08 -9.07 -13.27
C LEU A 120 5.14 -9.27 -14.80
N GLY A 121 6.25 -8.89 -15.43
CA GLY A 121 6.41 -8.95 -16.89
C GLY A 121 5.54 -7.95 -17.68
N LEU A 122 4.90 -6.99 -17.01
CA LEU A 122 4.16 -5.91 -17.66
C LEU A 122 5.10 -4.76 -18.04
N ALA A 123 4.87 -4.17 -19.20
CA ALA A 123 5.48 -2.89 -19.56
C ALA A 123 4.92 -1.78 -18.68
N LYS A 124 5.77 -0.80 -18.36
CA LYS A 124 5.35 0.40 -17.63
C LYS A 124 4.32 1.18 -18.45
N ASP A 125 3.18 1.47 -17.85
CA ASP A 125 2.05 2.18 -18.47
C ASP A 125 1.32 3.00 -17.38
N VAL A 126 1.72 4.27 -17.25
CA VAL A 126 1.21 5.17 -16.21
C VAL A 126 -0.25 5.57 -16.46
N PRO A 127 -0.67 5.96 -17.67
CA PRO A 127 -2.08 6.28 -17.93
C PRO A 127 -3.02 5.12 -17.58
N ARG A 128 -2.62 3.88 -17.90
CA ARG A 128 -3.38 2.70 -17.51
C ARG A 128 -3.42 2.48 -16.00
N ALA A 129 -2.32 2.73 -15.30
CA ALA A 129 -2.29 2.68 -13.84
C ALA A 129 -3.26 3.69 -13.21
N ILE A 130 -3.32 4.93 -13.72
CA ILE A 130 -4.26 5.95 -13.27
C ILE A 130 -5.71 5.50 -13.45
N GLY A 131 -6.05 4.91 -14.60
CA GLY A 131 -7.38 4.36 -14.84
C GLY A 131 -7.77 3.28 -13.83
N LEU A 132 -6.87 2.34 -13.57
CA LEU A 132 -7.08 1.27 -12.58
C LEU A 132 -7.19 1.82 -11.15
N TRP A 133 -6.36 2.77 -10.76
CA TRP A 133 -6.47 3.40 -9.44
C TRP A 133 -7.77 4.19 -9.30
N THR A 134 -8.26 4.82 -10.37
CA THR A 134 -9.56 5.51 -10.37
C THR A 134 -10.70 4.52 -10.11
N GLU A 135 -10.72 3.40 -10.85
CA GLU A 135 -11.70 2.32 -10.64
C GLU A 135 -11.62 1.76 -9.20
N ALA A 136 -10.42 1.47 -8.70
CA ALA A 136 -10.23 0.96 -7.34
C ALA A 136 -10.70 1.98 -6.28
N ALA A 137 -10.48 3.27 -6.51
CA ALA A 137 -10.90 4.35 -5.63
C ALA A 137 -12.44 4.48 -5.60
N GLU A 138 -13.11 4.36 -6.75
CA GLU A 138 -14.58 4.31 -6.84
C GLU A 138 -15.17 3.13 -6.07
N LEU A 139 -14.45 2.01 -6.00
CA LEU A 139 -14.79 0.84 -5.19
C LEU A 139 -14.38 0.95 -3.72
N GLY A 140 -13.84 2.09 -3.29
CA GLY A 140 -13.51 2.38 -1.89
C GLY A 140 -12.10 2.00 -1.44
N SER A 141 -11.15 1.80 -2.38
CA SER A 141 -9.74 1.60 -2.04
C SER A 141 -9.08 2.89 -1.58
N VAL A 142 -8.74 2.96 -0.29
CA VAL A 142 -8.03 4.10 0.31
C VAL A 142 -6.62 4.25 -0.26
N GLU A 143 -5.93 3.14 -0.53
CA GLU A 143 -4.58 3.16 -1.11
C GLU A 143 -4.63 3.71 -2.54
N ALA A 144 -5.68 3.38 -3.31
CA ALA A 144 -5.84 3.94 -4.66
C ALA A 144 -6.06 5.45 -4.64
N HIS A 145 -6.86 5.97 -3.70
CA HIS A 145 -6.97 7.41 -3.48
C HIS A 145 -5.62 8.06 -3.15
N TYR A 146 -4.81 7.40 -2.31
CA TYR A 146 -3.47 7.87 -1.98
C TYR A 146 -2.53 7.89 -3.20
N GLN A 147 -2.53 6.84 -4.02
CA GLN A 147 -1.72 6.80 -5.26
C GLN A 147 -2.14 7.88 -6.25
N LEU A 148 -3.45 8.08 -6.46
CA LEU A 148 -3.96 9.18 -7.29
C LEU A 148 -3.49 10.54 -6.75
N GLY A 149 -3.60 10.77 -5.44
CA GLY A 149 -3.10 11.99 -4.81
C GLY A 149 -1.61 12.22 -5.06
N CYS A 150 -0.78 11.17 -4.93
CA CYS A 150 0.64 11.24 -5.24
C CYS A 150 0.91 11.60 -6.70
N VAL A 151 0.16 11.01 -7.63
CA VAL A 151 0.36 11.20 -9.07
C VAL A 151 -0.04 12.61 -9.49
N TYR A 152 -1.18 13.11 -9.00
CA TYR A 152 -1.61 14.49 -9.23
C TYR A 152 -0.68 15.52 -8.60
N TYR A 153 -0.13 15.23 -7.41
CA TYR A 153 0.84 16.10 -6.75
C TYR A 153 2.17 16.18 -7.49
N ASN A 154 2.67 15.04 -7.97
CA ASN A 154 3.96 14.96 -8.66
C ASN A 154 3.89 15.33 -10.16
N GLY A 155 2.69 15.59 -10.71
CA GLY A 155 2.50 15.91 -12.13
C GLY A 155 2.85 14.75 -13.07
N ILE A 156 2.88 13.51 -12.58
CA ILE A 156 3.30 12.36 -13.39
C ILE A 156 2.09 11.89 -14.23
N GLY A 157 2.14 12.07 -15.55
CA GLY A 157 1.11 11.52 -16.45
C GLY A 157 -0.18 12.34 -16.53
N VAL A 158 -0.16 13.58 -16.03
CA VAL A 158 -1.20 14.59 -16.30
C VAL A 158 -0.56 15.60 -17.24
N ASP A 159 -1.02 15.69 -18.48
CA ASP A 159 -0.62 16.76 -19.41
C ASP A 159 -0.79 18.10 -18.70
N GLU A 160 0.17 19.01 -18.84
CA GLU A 160 0.26 20.30 -18.10
C GLU A 160 -0.90 21.29 -18.39
N ASP A 161 -1.94 20.87 -19.12
CA ASP A 161 -3.01 21.74 -19.62
C ASP A 161 -4.42 21.36 -19.14
N GLN A 162 -4.53 20.74 -17.95
CA GLN A 162 -5.82 20.62 -17.26
C GLN A 162 -5.89 21.57 -16.04
N PRO A 163 -6.90 22.45 -15.94
CA PRO A 163 -7.06 23.31 -14.78
C PRO A 163 -7.27 22.45 -13.54
N ARG A 164 -6.44 22.72 -12.53
CA ARG A 164 -6.45 22.09 -11.20
C ARG A 164 -7.85 22.18 -10.57
N GLY A 165 -8.62 21.12 -10.77
CA GLY A 165 -9.99 20.97 -10.27
C GLY A 165 -9.98 20.54 -8.81
N HIS A 166 -10.06 21.54 -7.94
CA HIS A 166 -10.66 21.47 -6.62
C HIS A 166 -11.94 20.61 -6.67
N SER A 167 -11.86 19.39 -6.15
CA SER A 167 -13.02 18.51 -5.99
C SER A 167 -13.94 19.10 -4.92
N PRO A 168 -15.21 19.46 -5.21
CA PRO A 168 -16.12 20.00 -4.21
C PRO A 168 -16.77 18.84 -3.44
N LEU A 169 -16.03 18.29 -2.46
CA LEU A 169 -16.61 17.45 -1.41
C LEU A 169 -17.28 18.34 -0.35
N ALA A 170 -18.38 19.01 -0.71
CA ALA A 170 -19.28 19.65 0.25
C ALA A 170 -20.62 20.04 -0.39
N ALA A 171 -21.53 19.08 -0.57
CA ALA A 171 -22.98 19.33 -0.64
C ALA A 171 -23.75 18.02 -0.50
N GLY A 172 -23.92 17.54 0.73
CA GLY A 172 -24.63 16.29 0.96
C GLY A 172 -25.05 16.07 2.41
N SER A 173 -25.43 17.13 3.15
CA SER A 173 -26.16 16.97 4.39
C SER A 173 -26.83 18.28 4.84
N ASN A 174 -28.09 18.13 5.25
CA ASN A 174 -28.98 19.02 6.00
C ASN A 174 -29.87 20.07 5.29
N GLU A 175 -31.15 19.67 5.21
CA GLU A 175 -32.32 20.32 5.84
C GLU A 175 -32.66 21.76 5.41
N ARG A 176 -33.76 21.90 4.66
CA ARG A 176 -34.62 23.09 4.72
C ARG A 176 -36.09 22.70 4.85
N GLU A 177 -36.52 22.64 6.11
CA GLU A 177 -37.86 23.08 6.52
C GLU A 177 -37.95 24.62 6.41
N ARG A 178 -39.19 25.11 6.21
CA ARG A 178 -39.69 26.51 6.20
C ARG A 178 -39.64 27.29 4.87
N ALA A 179 -40.75 27.24 4.13
CA ALA A 179 -41.75 28.31 4.08
C ALA A 179 -43.07 27.77 3.48
#